data_AF-H1VTK0-F1
#
_entry.id   AF-H1VTK0-F1
#
_cell.length_a   1.000
_cell.length_b   1.000
_cell.length_c   1.000
_cell.angle_alpha   90.00
_cell.angle_beta   90.00
_cell.angle_gamma   90.00
#
_symmetry.space_group_name_H-M   'P 1'
#
loop_
_entity.id
_entity.type
_entity.pdbx_description
1 polymer ?
#
loop_
_entity_poly.entity_id
_entity_poly.type
_entity_poly.pdbx_seq_one_letter_code
_entity_poly.pdbx_strand_id
1 'polypeptide(L)'
;FYISEHFYAFTVMFAKTNFLFFYLRLFSDERFRRLTWAIIWTCILSAISFLVATSVKCWPISYTWTKWDGEHQGHCHDINIQTWVHASVNIILDIVVVSLPISQIVRLNWRWKQKLGAGMMFAVALL
;
A
#
# COMPACT_ATOMS: atom_id res chain seq x y z
N PHE A 1 -1.22 5.08 20.21
CA PHE A 1 -1.06 3.77 19.56
C PHE A 1 -2.07 3.58 18.42
N TYR A 2 -3.39 3.56 18.65
CA TYR A 2 -4.38 3.42 17.56
C TYR A 2 -4.31 4.53 16.49
N ILE A 3 -4.30 5.80 16.90
CA ILE A 3 -4.26 6.95 15.95
C ILE A 3 -2.96 6.96 15.13
N SER A 4 -1.83 6.65 15.76
CA SER A 4 -0.52 6.59 15.11
C SER A 4 -0.44 5.47 14.07
N GLU A 5 -1.09 4.33 14.33
CA GLU A 5 -1.12 3.19 13.41
C GLU A 5 -1.91 3.52 12.12
N HIS A 6 -3.05 4.21 12.28
CA HIS A 6 -3.83 4.69 11.14
C HIS A 6 -3.08 5.77 10.35
N PHE A 7 -2.48 6.75 11.01
CA PHE A 7 -1.71 7.80 10.34
C PHE A 7 -0.55 7.24 9.54
N TYR A 8 0.21 6.30 10.11
CA TYR A 8 1.30 5.63 9.41
C TYR A 8 0.81 4.92 8.14
N ALA A 9 -0.29 4.16 8.24
CA ALA A 9 -0.89 3.49 7.08
C ALA A 9 -1.32 4.49 5.99
N PHE A 10 -1.92 5.62 6.36
CA PHE A 10 -2.29 6.68 5.42
C PHE A 10 -1.07 7.31 4.74
N THR A 11 -0.01 7.62 5.48
CA THR A 11 1.21 8.20 4.92
C THR A 11 1.85 7.27 3.89
N VAL A 12 1.97 5.98 4.22
CA VAL A 12 2.53 4.98 3.30
C VAL A 12 1.68 4.86 2.03
N MET A 13 0.36 4.85 2.17
CA MET A 13 -0.58 4.80 1.04
C MET A 13 -0.48 6.02 0.14
N PHE A 14 -0.39 7.20 0.73
CA PHE A 14 -0.30 8.46 -0.01
C PHE A 14 1.01 8.53 -0.80
N ALA A 15 2.12 8.10 -0.18
CA ALA A 15 3.42 8.03 -0.84
C ALA A 15 3.38 7.12 -2.09
N LYS A 16 2.90 5.86 -1.96
CA LYS A 16 2.78 4.92 -3.08
C LYS A 16 1.90 5.49 -4.21
N THR A 17 0.77 6.08 -3.85
CA THR A 17 -0.19 6.64 -4.80
C THR A 17 0.41 7.81 -5.58
N ASN A 18 1.16 8.70 -4.91
CA ASN A 18 1.86 9.81 -5.57
C ASN A 18 2.88 9.31 -6.60
N PHE A 19 3.66 8.28 -6.27
CA PHE A 19 4.59 7.65 -7.22
C PHE A 19 3.88 7.05 -8.44
N LEU A 20 2.76 6.34 -8.22
CA LEU A 20 1.96 5.76 -9.31
C LEU A 20 1.33 6.85 -10.20
N PHE A 21 0.85 7.95 -9.63
CA PHE A 21 0.38 9.10 -10.41
C PHE A 21 1.49 9.77 -11.21
N PHE A 22 2.69 9.88 -10.62
CA PHE A 22 3.86 10.36 -11.35
C PHE A 22 4.18 9.44 -12.54
N TYR A 23 4.10 8.12 -12.38
CA TYR A 23 4.26 7.18 -13.50
C TYR A 23 3.21 7.39 -14.59
N LEU A 24 1.93 7.57 -14.23
CA LEU A 24 0.87 7.88 -15.19
C LEU A 24 1.12 9.17 -15.97
N ARG A 25 1.79 10.16 -15.35
CA ARG A 25 2.17 11.42 -16.00
C ARG A 25 3.41 11.29 -16.88
N LEU A 26 4.38 10.48 -16.46
CA LEU A 26 5.65 10.28 -17.17
C LEU A 26 5.48 9.42 -18.42
N PHE A 27 4.58 8.44 -18.37
CA PHE A 27 4.38 7.45 -19.41
C PHE A 27 3.01 7.56 -20.06
N SER A 28 3.00 7.79 -21.37
CA SER A 28 1.77 7.88 -22.15
C SER A 28 1.31 6.55 -22.74
N ASP A 29 2.02 5.44 -22.52
CA ASP A 29 1.66 4.11 -23.04
C ASP A 29 0.37 3.58 -22.41
N GLU A 30 -0.62 3.22 -23.24
CA GLU A 30 -1.95 2.83 -22.75
C GLU A 30 -1.98 1.51 -21.97
N ARG A 31 -1.10 0.56 -22.30
CA ARG A 31 -1.01 -0.72 -21.58
C ARG A 31 -0.40 -0.48 -20.21
N PHE A 32 0.67 0.31 -20.15
CA PHE A 32 1.27 0.74 -18.90
C PHE A 32 0.27 1.51 -18.02
N ARG A 33 -0.49 2.46 -18.59
CA ARG A 33 -1.47 3.22 -17.82
C ARG A 33 -2.56 2.33 -17.21
N ARG A 34 -3.05 1.32 -17.92
CA ARG A 34 -4.01 0.35 -17.37
C ARG A 34 -3.42 -0.47 -16.22
N LEU A 35 -2.18 -0.95 -16.37
CA LEU A 35 -1.48 -1.67 -15.30
C LEU A 35 -1.26 -0.79 -14.06
N THR A 36 -0.82 0.46 -14.26
CA THR A 36 -0.61 1.41 -13.17
C THR A 36 -1.91 1.72 -12.43
N TRP A 37 -3.02 1.91 -13.15
CA TRP A 37 -4.34 2.07 -12.53
C TRP A 37 -4.79 0.84 -11.75
N ALA A 38 -4.55 -0.36 -12.27
CA ALA A 38 -4.85 -1.60 -11.55
C ALA A 38 -4.08 -1.66 -10.22
N ILE A 39 -2.80 -1.29 -10.22
CA ILE A 39 -1.96 -1.29 -9.02
C ILE A 39 -2.42 -0.21 -8.02
N ILE A 40 -2.81 0.99 -8.48
CA ILE A 40 -3.41 2.01 -7.61
C ILE A 40 -4.64 1.44 -6.89
N TRP A 41 -5.55 0.80 -7.63
CA TRP A 41 -6.73 0.17 -7.04
C TRP A 41 -6.37 -0.94 -6.06
N THR A 42 -5.39 -1.80 -6.38
CA THR A 42 -4.92 -2.85 -5.46
C THR A 42 -4.36 -2.27 -4.16
N CYS A 43 -3.58 -1.19 -4.22
CA CYS A 43 -3.06 -0.50 -3.04
C CYS A 43 -4.20 0.09 -2.18
N ILE A 44 -5.18 0.76 -2.82
CA ILE A 44 -6.32 1.35 -2.08
C ILE A 44 -7.15 0.25 -1.41
N LEU A 45 -7.44 -0.82 -2.14
CA LEU A 45 -8.20 -1.95 -1.61
C LEU A 45 -7.47 -2.63 -0.45
N SER A 46 -6.15 -2.85 -0.54
CA SER A 46 -5.40 -3.46 0.55
C SER A 46 -5.41 -2.61 1.83
N ALA A 47 -5.31 -1.29 1.71
CA ALA A 47 -5.42 -0.38 2.84
C ALA A 47 -6.83 -0.36 3.46
N ILE A 48 -7.88 -0.33 2.63
CA ILE A 48 -9.26 -0.41 3.12
C ILE A 48 -9.48 -1.74 3.84
N SER A 49 -9.02 -2.86 3.27
CA SER A 49 -9.11 -4.18 3.89
C SER A 49 -8.41 -4.22 5.25
N PHE A 50 -7.22 -3.60 5.37
CA PHE A 50 -6.53 -3.50 6.65
C PHE A 50 -7.32 -2.68 7.67
N LEU A 51 -7.83 -1.50 7.28
CA LEU A 51 -8.64 -0.66 8.15
C LEU A 51 -9.89 -1.39 8.65
N VAL A 52 -10.62 -2.05 7.75
CA VAL A 52 -11.81 -2.85 8.14
C VAL A 52 -11.40 -3.98 9.07
N ALA A 53 -10.38 -4.78 8.71
CA ALA A 53 -9.89 -5.88 9.55
C ALA A 53 -9.44 -5.38 10.93
N THR A 54 -8.84 -4.19 11.03
CA THR A 54 -8.48 -3.59 12.32
C THR A 54 -9.67 -3.12 13.14
N SER A 55 -10.76 -2.71 12.50
CA SER A 55 -11.99 -2.30 13.17
C SER A 55 -12.82 -3.48 13.65
N VAL A 56 -12.79 -4.62 12.93
CA VAL A 56 -13.52 -5.85 13.27
C VAL A 56 -12.61 -6.97 13.80
N LYS A 57 -11.58 -6.63 14.59
CA LYS A 57 -10.63 -7.62 15.15
C LYS A 57 -11.28 -8.65 16.07
N CYS A 58 -12.39 -8.30 16.72
CA CYS A 58 -13.12 -9.17 17.63
C CYS A 58 -14.60 -9.26 17.23
N TRP A 59 -15.20 -10.41 17.50
CA TRP A 59 -16.62 -10.66 17.34
C TRP A 59 -17.23 -11.10 18.68
N PRO A 60 -18.21 -10.35 19.24
CA PRO A 60 -18.72 -9.06 18.78
C PRO A 60 -17.67 -7.93 18.91
N ILE A 61 -17.81 -6.84 18.13
CA ILE A 61 -16.83 -5.72 18.12
C ILE A 61 -16.66 -5.10 19.52
N SER A 62 -17.76 -5.04 20.29
CA SER A 62 -17.79 -4.58 21.69
C SER A 62 -16.87 -5.41 22.58
N TYR A 63 -16.59 -6.67 22.24
CA TYR A 63 -15.72 -7.54 23.02
C TYR A 63 -14.30 -7.02 23.14
N THR A 64 -13.83 -6.22 22.17
CA THR A 64 -12.52 -5.56 22.23
C THR A 64 -12.39 -4.69 23.50
N TRP A 65 -13.49 -4.08 23.93
CA TRP A 65 -13.54 -3.14 25.05
C TRP A 65 -14.13 -3.74 26.32
N THR A 66 -14.85 -4.87 26.22
CA THR A 66 -15.43 -5.55 27.39
C THR A 66 -14.61 -6.76 27.85
N LYS A 67 -13.65 -7.29 27.07
CA LYS A 67 -12.83 -8.44 27.45
C LYS A 67 -12.11 -8.33 28.80
N TRP A 68 -11.86 -7.11 29.29
CA TRP A 68 -11.11 -6.90 30.53
C TRP A 68 -11.83 -7.43 31.78
N ASP A 69 -13.15 -7.54 31.77
CA ASP A 69 -13.95 -7.97 32.93
C ASP A 69 -14.08 -9.51 33.05
N GLY A 70 -13.76 -10.25 31.99
CA GLY A 70 -13.86 -11.72 31.97
C GLY A 70 -15.29 -12.27 31.98
N GLU A 71 -16.32 -11.42 32.03
CA GLU A 71 -17.74 -11.79 32.11
C GLU A 71 -18.34 -11.97 30.71
N HIS A 72 -17.74 -11.32 29.70
CA HIS A 72 -18.23 -11.36 28.33
C HIS A 72 -17.57 -12.49 27.53
N GLN A 73 -18.37 -13.17 26.69
CA GLN A 73 -17.85 -14.14 25.72
C GLN A 73 -17.70 -13.51 24.34
N GLY A 74 -16.55 -13.75 23.72
CA GLY A 74 -16.25 -13.33 22.37
C GLY A 74 -14.96 -13.94 21.85
N HIS A 75 -14.74 -13.83 20.55
CA HIS A 75 -13.54 -14.35 19.90
C HIS A 75 -12.82 -13.21 19.17
N CYS A 76 -11.51 -13.12 19.35
CA CYS A 76 -10.66 -12.15 18.67
C CYS A 76 -9.66 -12.87 17.77
N HIS A 77 -9.42 -12.32 16.59
CA HIS A 77 -8.39 -12.84 15.69
C HIS A 77 -6.99 -12.48 16.20
N ASP A 78 -6.01 -13.32 15.84
CA ASP A 78 -4.61 -13.12 16.20
C ASP A 78 -4.05 -11.88 15.49
N ILE A 79 -3.74 -10.86 16.28
CA ILE A 79 -3.19 -9.59 15.79
C ILE A 79 -1.85 -9.83 15.09
N ASN A 80 -1.04 -10.76 15.61
CA ASN A 80 0.24 -11.11 15.00
C ASN A 80 0.06 -11.62 13.57
N ILE A 81 -0.87 -12.55 13.34
CA ILE A 81 -1.13 -13.10 12.00
C ILE A 81 -1.60 -11.99 11.05
N GLN A 82 -2.54 -11.15 11.50
CA GLN A 82 -3.02 -10.01 10.73
C GLN A 82 -1.86 -9.06 10.35
N THR A 83 -0.97 -8.75 11.29
CA THR A 83 0.18 -7.88 11.05
C THR A 83 1.16 -8.50 10.05
N TRP A 84 1.48 -9.79 10.18
CA TRP A 84 2.39 -10.50 9.25
C TRP A 84 1.83 -10.56 7.83
N VAL A 85 0.54 -10.84 7.68
CA VAL A 85 -0.13 -10.85 6.37
C VAL A 85 -0.10 -9.45 5.75
N HIS A 86 -0.47 -8.43 6.52
CA HIS A 86 -0.47 -7.05 6.03
C HIS A 86 0.94 -6.58 5.64
N ALA A 87 1.95 -6.88 6.45
CA ALA A 87 3.35 -6.56 6.14
C ALA A 87 3.82 -7.23 4.84
N SER A 88 3.49 -8.51 4.66
CA SER A 88 3.86 -9.27 3.46
C SER A 88 3.23 -8.68 2.20
N VAL A 89 1.93 -8.35 2.24
CA VAL A 89 1.23 -7.70 1.13
C VAL A 89 1.84 -6.34 0.81
N ASN A 90 2.17 -5.56 1.83
CA ASN A 90 2.73 -4.22 1.64
C ASN A 90 4.10 -4.26 0.96
N ILE A 91 4.97 -5.19 1.38
CA ILE A 91 6.29 -5.43 0.77
C ILE A 91 6.14 -5.87 -0.70
N ILE A 92 5.21 -6.78 -0.99
CA ILE A 92 4.95 -7.21 -2.38
C ILE A 92 4.53 -6.01 -3.24
N LEU A 93 3.64 -5.16 -2.73
CA LEU A 93 3.22 -3.94 -3.43
C LEU A 93 4.39 -2.97 -3.65
N ASP A 94 5.31 -2.81 -2.69
CA ASP A 94 6.53 -2.01 -2.89
C ASP A 94 7.37 -2.52 -4.05
N ILE A 95 7.62 -3.83 -4.11
CA ILE A 95 8.39 -4.45 -5.19
C ILE A 95 7.70 -4.23 -6.54
N VAL A 96 6.38 -4.37 -6.59
CA VAL A 96 5.58 -4.12 -7.81
C VAL A 96 5.69 -2.66 -8.25
N VAL A 97 5.55 -1.70 -7.32
CA VAL A 97 5.64 -0.27 -7.65
C VAL A 97 7.04 0.10 -8.16
N VAL A 98 8.10 -0.42 -7.53
CA VAL A 98 9.50 -0.16 -7.93
C VAL A 98 9.86 -0.84 -9.26
N SER A 99 9.30 -2.01 -9.55
CA SER A 99 9.59 -2.75 -10.79
C SER A 99 8.88 -2.20 -12.03
N LEU A 100 7.77 -1.46 -11.87
CA LEU A 100 7.04 -0.81 -12.97
C LEU A 100 7.94 0.00 -13.93
N PRO A 101 8.74 0.99 -13.48
CA PRO A 101 9.59 1.77 -14.37
C PRO A 101 10.67 0.92 -15.05
N ILE A 102 11.22 -0.09 -14.35
CA ILE A 102 12.24 -0.99 -14.90
C ILE A 102 11.68 -1.75 -16.11
N SER A 103 10.45 -2.25 -16.00
CA SER A 103 9.78 -2.95 -17.10
C SER A 103 9.60 -2.07 -18.35
N GLN A 104 9.41 -0.76 -18.18
CA GLN A 104 9.31 0.19 -19.29
C GLN A 104 10.66 0.65 -19.84
N ILE A 105 11.69 0.73 -19.00
CA ILE A 105 13.06 1.06 -19.43
C ILE A 105 13.62 -0.05 -20.33
N VAL A 106 13.40 -1.31 -19.96
CA VAL A 106 13.90 -2.46 -20.74
C VAL A 106 13.18 -2.58 -22.09
N ARG A 107 11.91 -2.16 -22.15
CA ARG A 107 11.08 -2.33 -23.35
C ARG A 107 11.19 -1.19 -24.37
N LEU A 108 11.74 -0.04 -23.99
CA LEU A 108 11.67 1.17 -24.82
C LEU A 108 13.03 1.90 -24.81
N ASN A 109 13.52 2.29 -26.00
CA ASN A 109 14.79 2.99 -26.19
C ASN A 109 14.62 4.49 -25.85
N TRP A 110 14.76 4.87 -24.57
CA TRP A 110 14.21 6.13 -24.03
C TRP A 110 14.88 7.44 -24.47
N ARG A 111 14.05 8.50 -24.59
CA ARG A 111 14.44 9.93 -24.69
C ARG A 111 14.79 10.49 -23.29
N TRP A 112 15.79 11.37 -23.21
CA TRP A 112 16.39 11.95 -21.99
C TRP A 112 15.41 12.43 -20.88
N LYS A 113 14.21 12.91 -21.23
CA LYS A 113 13.21 13.39 -20.26
C LYS A 113 12.71 12.29 -19.30
N GLN A 114 12.64 11.05 -19.77
CA GLN A 114 12.17 9.95 -18.95
C GLN A 114 13.28 9.47 -17.99
N LYS A 115 14.55 9.54 -18.44
CA LYS A 115 15.76 9.27 -17.62
C LYS A 115 15.85 10.23 -16.41
N LEU A 116 15.49 11.49 -16.62
CA LEU A 116 15.46 12.52 -15.58
C LEU A 116 14.34 12.28 -14.55
N GLY A 117 13.15 11.87 -14.98
CA GLY A 117 12.06 11.50 -14.08
C GLY A 117 12.40 10.31 -13.18
N ALA A 118 12.99 9.26 -13.75
CA ALA A 118 13.46 8.11 -12.97
C ALA A 118 14.55 8.51 -11.95
N GLY A 119 15.51 9.35 -12.35
CA GLY A 119 16.56 9.85 -11.46
C GLY A 119 16.00 10.65 -10.26
N MET A 120 15.00 11.50 -10.48
CA MET A 120 14.36 12.25 -9.40
C MET A 120 13.57 11.33 -8.44
N MET A 121 12.91 10.30 -8.95
CA MET A 121 12.17 9.36 -8.10
C MET A 121 13.10 8.55 -7.19
N PHE A 122 14.24 8.09 -7.71
CA PHE A 122 15.26 7.42 -6.90
C PHE A 122 15.87 8.36 -5.85
N ALA A 123 16.10 9.62 -6.20
CA ALA A 123 16.61 10.62 -5.24
C ALA A 123 15.63 10.89 -4.09
N VAL A 124 14.32 10.97 -4.37
CA VAL A 124 13.29 11.14 -3.33
C VAL A 124 13.12 9.89 -2.46
N ALA A 125 13.31 8.68 -3.02
CA ALA A 125 13.23 7.45 -2.24
C ALA A 125 14.45 7.21 -1.32
N LEU A 126 15.57 7.87 -1.58
CA LEU A 126 16.81 7.80 -0.80
C LEU A 126 16.92 8.89 0.29
N LEU A 127 16.04 9.90 0.23
CA LEU A 127 15.91 10.99 1.22
C LEU A 127 14.81 10.67 2.23
#